data_AF-H0V5B4-F1
#
_entry.id   AF-H0V5B4-F1
#
_cell.length_a   1.000
_cell.length_b   1.000
_cell.length_c   1.000
_cell.angle_alpha   90.00
_cell.angle_beta   90.00
_cell.angle_gamma   90.00
#
_symmetry.space_group_name_H-M   'P 1'
#
loop_
_entity.id
_entity.type
_entity.pdbx_description
1 polymer ?
#
loop_
_entity_poly.entity_id
_entity_poly.type
_entity_poly.pdbx_seq_one_letter_code
_entity_poly.pdbx_strand_id
1 'polypeptide(L)'
;MARKKVRPRLIAELARRVRALREQRDQPHDSQRYALDYETLTRPYTGYRLPVRAWVDVRRESRLLQLLSRLPRFGLGRLVTRKSWLWQHDEPCYWRLTRVLPDHTAQNLDHGKAWGVLTFKGKTESEAREIQHVMHHDWRVVPKHEEEAFTSFTPGPEDDLRSVPYPPLLRAMILADRQKTGNLSAEEPLLSLERTHADPWDYPEKLEAKGKAKGTPV
;
A
#
# COMPACT_ATOMS: atom_id res chain seq x y z
N MET A 1 -12.68 -49.23 10.94
CA MET A 1 -13.44 -47.96 11.06
C MET A 1 -13.97 -47.58 9.68
N ALA A 2 -15.28 -47.71 9.44
CA ALA A 2 -15.87 -47.44 8.12
C ALA A 2 -15.97 -45.92 7.88
N ARG A 3 -15.27 -45.41 6.84
CA ARG A 3 -15.39 -44.02 6.41
C ARG A 3 -16.85 -43.72 6.06
N LYS A 4 -17.48 -42.83 6.81
CA LYS A 4 -18.86 -42.37 6.61
C LYS A 4 -18.98 -41.75 5.21
N LYS A 5 -19.69 -42.39 4.28
CA LYS A 5 -19.87 -41.90 2.91
C LYS A 5 -20.69 -40.60 2.93
N VAL A 6 -20.09 -39.49 2.50
CA VAL A 6 -20.77 -38.19 2.35
C VAL A 6 -21.59 -38.21 1.06
N ARG A 7 -22.88 -37.85 1.11
CA ARG A 7 -23.72 -37.71 -0.09
C ARG A 7 -23.20 -36.56 -0.98
N PRO A 8 -22.98 -36.78 -2.29
CA PRO A 8 -22.52 -35.72 -3.18
C PRO A 8 -23.59 -34.63 -3.34
N ARG A 9 -23.17 -33.36 -3.22
CA ARG A 9 -24.03 -32.18 -3.40
C ARG A 9 -23.80 -31.55 -4.78
N LEU A 10 -24.30 -32.20 -5.82
CA LEU A 10 -24.06 -31.80 -7.22
C LEU A 10 -24.55 -30.37 -7.53
N ILE A 11 -25.72 -29.99 -7.00
CA ILE A 11 -26.28 -28.64 -7.19
C ILE A 11 -25.39 -27.56 -6.56
N ALA A 12 -24.80 -27.85 -5.40
CA ALA A 12 -23.91 -26.90 -4.73
C ALA A 12 -22.62 -26.67 -5.52
N GLU A 13 -22.06 -27.72 -6.13
CA GLU A 13 -20.90 -27.64 -7.01
C GLU A 13 -21.23 -26.86 -8.29
N LEU A 14 -22.39 -27.14 -8.91
CA LEU A 14 -22.86 -26.40 -10.09
C LEU A 14 -23.05 -24.91 -9.77
N ALA A 15 -23.73 -24.58 -8.67
CA ALA A 15 -23.94 -23.19 -8.24
C ALA A 15 -22.63 -22.48 -7.89
N ARG A 16 -21.61 -23.19 -7.38
CA ARG A 16 -20.26 -22.63 -7.15
C ARG A 16 -19.60 -22.25 -8.48
N ARG A 17 -19.61 -23.16 -9.47
CA ARG A 17 -19.02 -22.94 -10.79
C ARG A 17 -19.71 -21.81 -11.55
N VAL A 18 -21.04 -21.79 -11.56
CA VAL A 18 -21.83 -20.75 -12.22
C VAL A 18 -21.59 -19.37 -11.59
N ARG A 19 -21.51 -19.29 -10.25
CA ARG A 19 -21.16 -18.03 -9.56
C ARG A 19 -19.76 -17.55 -9.92
N ALA A 20 -18.75 -18.43 -9.90
CA ALA A 20 -17.39 -18.07 -10.29
C ALA A 20 -17.31 -17.55 -11.74
N LEU A 21 -18.02 -18.20 -12.66
CA LEU A 21 -18.10 -17.76 -14.06
C LEU A 21 -18.74 -16.38 -14.19
N ARG A 22 -19.86 -16.13 -13.50
CA ARG A 22 -20.53 -14.82 -13.49
C ARG A 22 -19.65 -13.75 -12.84
N GLU A 23 -18.98 -14.06 -11.72
CA GLU A 23 -18.06 -13.14 -11.06
C GLU A 23 -16.89 -12.72 -11.96
N GLN A 24 -16.41 -13.63 -12.82
CA GLN A 24 -15.34 -13.33 -13.77
C GLN A 24 -15.84 -12.53 -14.99
N ARG A 25 -16.99 -12.92 -15.55
CA ARG A 25 -17.54 -12.29 -16.76
C ARG A 25 -18.13 -10.91 -16.47
N ASP A 26 -18.88 -10.80 -15.38
CA ASP A 26 -19.61 -9.60 -15.00
C ASP A 26 -18.78 -8.79 -13.96
N GLN A 27 -17.45 -8.96 -13.97
CA GLN A 27 -16.55 -8.24 -13.08
C GLN A 27 -16.62 -6.74 -13.41
N PRO A 28 -17.01 -5.87 -12.45
CA PRO A 28 -17.10 -4.44 -12.74
C PRO A 28 -15.70 -3.89 -13.02
N HIS A 29 -15.66 -2.98 -13.99
CA HIS A 29 -14.47 -2.24 -14.39
C HIS A 29 -14.04 -1.24 -13.31
N ASP A 30 -12.79 -0.79 -13.38
CA ASP A 30 -12.25 0.16 -12.39
C ASP A 30 -12.93 1.53 -12.54
N SER A 31 -13.32 1.89 -13.77
CA SER A 31 -14.18 3.04 -14.08
C SER A 31 -15.49 3.03 -13.29
N GLN A 32 -16.19 1.90 -13.27
CA GLN A 32 -17.46 1.73 -12.55
C GLN A 32 -17.26 1.71 -11.04
N ARG A 33 -16.32 0.89 -10.55
CA ARG A 33 -16.04 0.75 -9.12
C ARG A 33 -15.61 2.06 -8.47
N TYR A 34 -14.75 2.80 -9.17
CA TYR A 34 -14.10 3.96 -8.62
C TYR A 34 -14.68 5.29 -9.11
N ALA A 35 -15.78 5.26 -9.87
CA ALA A 35 -16.59 6.44 -10.16
C ALA A 35 -16.94 7.19 -8.86
N LEU A 36 -17.02 8.50 -8.98
CA LEU A 36 -17.27 9.39 -7.85
C LEU A 36 -18.10 10.58 -8.34
N ASP A 37 -19.20 10.83 -7.65
CA ASP A 37 -19.94 12.08 -7.78
C ASP A 37 -19.24 13.15 -6.91
N TYR A 38 -18.79 14.23 -7.54
CA TYR A 38 -18.04 15.31 -6.89
C TYR A 38 -18.91 16.26 -6.07
N GLU A 39 -20.23 16.29 -6.31
CA GLU A 39 -21.17 17.10 -5.55
C GLU A 39 -21.48 16.43 -4.20
N THR A 40 -21.94 15.18 -4.25
CA THR A 40 -22.34 14.42 -3.04
C THR A 40 -21.17 13.72 -2.34
N LEU A 41 -20.05 13.52 -3.06
CA LEU A 41 -18.88 12.73 -2.62
C LEU A 41 -19.23 11.27 -2.33
N THR A 42 -20.15 10.71 -3.12
CA THR A 42 -20.61 9.32 -3.04
C THR A 42 -20.14 8.51 -4.25
N ARG A 43 -19.87 7.22 -4.03
CA ARG A 43 -19.58 6.28 -5.11
C ARG A 43 -20.91 5.72 -5.63
N PRO A 44 -21.32 5.98 -6.87
CA PRO A 44 -22.62 5.55 -7.38
C PRO A 44 -22.76 4.03 -7.40
N TYR A 45 -21.67 3.30 -7.64
CA TYR A 45 -21.69 1.84 -7.70
C TYR A 45 -22.06 1.16 -6.38
N THR A 46 -21.66 1.74 -5.24
CA THR A 46 -21.88 1.15 -3.91
C THR A 46 -22.82 1.96 -3.02
N GLY A 47 -23.14 3.19 -3.40
CA GLY A 47 -23.87 4.15 -2.57
C GLY A 47 -23.06 4.69 -1.38
N TYR A 48 -21.81 4.26 -1.17
CA TYR A 48 -21.01 4.70 -0.02
C TYR A 48 -20.44 6.11 -0.22
N ARG A 49 -20.57 6.93 0.82
CA ARG A 49 -19.96 8.25 0.90
C ARG A 49 -18.51 8.16 1.33
N LEU A 50 -17.65 9.01 0.75
CA LEU A 50 -16.24 9.08 1.14
C LEU A 50 -16.07 9.65 2.56
N PRO A 51 -15.01 9.28 3.29
CA PRO A 51 -14.73 9.83 4.60
C PRO A 51 -14.43 11.34 4.50
N VAL A 52 -14.91 12.11 5.48
CA VAL A 52 -14.85 13.58 5.50
C VAL A 52 -13.42 14.12 5.30
N ARG A 53 -12.41 13.44 5.87
CA ARG A 53 -11.00 13.84 5.73
C ARG A 53 -10.51 13.83 4.28
N ALA A 54 -11.08 12.98 3.41
CA ALA A 54 -10.67 12.88 2.02
C ALA A 54 -11.34 13.94 1.11
N TRP A 55 -12.36 14.65 1.58
CA TRP A 55 -13.18 15.53 0.73
C TRP A 55 -12.38 16.70 0.14
N VAL A 56 -11.46 17.26 0.92
CA VAL A 56 -10.61 18.38 0.47
C VAL A 56 -9.70 17.93 -0.66
N ASP A 57 -9.06 16.77 -0.49
CA ASP A 57 -8.10 16.23 -1.45
C ASP A 57 -8.79 15.79 -2.74
N VAL A 58 -9.98 15.18 -2.64
CA VAL A 58 -10.82 14.82 -3.79
C VAL A 58 -11.13 16.00 -4.71
N ARG A 59 -11.29 17.20 -4.15
CA ARG A 59 -11.65 18.40 -4.92
C ARG A 59 -10.44 19.13 -5.49
N ARG A 60 -9.24 18.91 -4.94
CA ARG A 60 -8.03 19.69 -5.29
C ARG A 60 -7.00 18.87 -6.05
N GLU A 61 -6.78 17.64 -5.61
CA GLU A 61 -5.77 16.75 -6.14
C GLU A 61 -6.36 15.86 -7.25
N SER A 62 -5.49 15.20 -8.01
CA SER A 62 -5.88 14.35 -9.13
C SER A 62 -5.59 12.88 -8.86
N ARG A 63 -6.28 12.01 -9.59
CA ARG A 63 -5.97 10.58 -9.62
C ARG A 63 -4.72 10.35 -10.47
N LEU A 64 -4.02 9.23 -10.24
CA LEU A 64 -2.78 8.95 -10.95
C LEU A 64 -3.00 8.91 -12.47
N LEU A 65 -3.93 8.09 -12.96
CA LEU A 65 -4.11 7.92 -14.41
C LEU A 65 -4.69 9.15 -15.10
N GLN A 66 -5.43 9.99 -14.38
CA GLN A 66 -5.88 11.29 -14.90
C GLN A 66 -4.70 12.23 -15.22
N LEU A 67 -3.60 12.12 -14.47
CA LEU A 67 -2.37 12.86 -14.76
C LEU A 67 -1.57 12.19 -15.88
N LEU A 68 -1.47 10.86 -15.86
CA LEU A 68 -0.70 10.09 -16.83
C LEU A 68 -1.31 10.08 -18.22
N SER A 69 -2.64 10.10 -18.36
CA SER A 69 -3.33 10.09 -19.66
C SER A 69 -3.00 11.31 -20.52
N ARG A 70 -2.55 12.41 -19.90
CA ARG A 70 -2.10 13.63 -20.58
C ARG A 70 -0.65 13.56 -21.05
N LEU A 71 0.09 12.54 -20.64
CA LEU A 71 1.50 12.38 -20.96
C LEU A 71 1.70 11.36 -22.09
N PRO A 72 2.72 11.55 -22.94
CA PRO A 72 3.10 10.55 -23.93
C PRO A 72 3.40 9.21 -23.25
N ARG A 73 2.88 8.12 -23.82
CA ARG A 73 3.04 6.75 -23.32
C ARG A 73 2.71 6.63 -21.82
N PHE A 74 1.68 7.35 -21.34
CA PHE A 74 1.27 7.34 -19.93
C PHE A 74 2.40 7.70 -18.94
N GLY A 75 3.39 8.49 -19.36
CA GLY A 75 4.46 8.94 -18.49
C GLY A 75 5.42 7.85 -18.02
N LEU A 76 5.61 6.77 -18.80
CA LEU A 76 6.61 5.75 -18.50
C LEU A 76 7.99 6.37 -18.23
N GLY A 77 8.64 5.91 -17.16
CA GLY A 77 9.93 6.43 -16.68
C GLY A 77 9.87 7.72 -15.85
N ARG A 78 8.71 8.38 -15.76
CA ARG A 78 8.53 9.58 -14.93
C ARG A 78 8.39 9.24 -13.46
N LEU A 79 8.70 10.22 -12.61
CA LEU A 79 8.51 10.15 -11.17
C LEU A 79 7.12 10.69 -10.80
N VAL A 80 6.42 9.92 -9.97
CA VAL A 80 5.15 10.34 -9.37
C VAL A 80 5.25 10.26 -7.86
N THR A 81 4.74 11.28 -7.18
CA THR A 81 4.73 11.39 -5.72
C THR A 81 3.31 11.60 -5.22
N ARG A 82 3.14 11.62 -3.91
CA ARG A 82 1.85 11.82 -3.24
C ARG A 82 1.90 13.06 -2.36
N LYS A 83 0.81 13.83 -2.34
CA LYS A 83 0.69 15.01 -1.49
C LYS A 83 0.77 14.63 0.00
N SER A 84 0.18 13.51 0.39
CA SER A 84 0.33 12.96 1.75
C SER A 84 1.79 12.70 2.15
N TRP A 85 2.61 12.19 1.23
CA TRP A 85 4.03 11.95 1.51
C TRP A 85 4.84 13.22 1.62
N LEU A 86 4.61 14.17 0.72
CA LEU A 86 5.27 15.48 0.74
C LEU A 86 5.02 16.26 2.04
N TRP A 87 3.91 15.99 2.73
CA TRP A 87 3.57 16.64 4.00
C TRP A 87 4.08 15.87 5.22
N GLN A 88 4.37 14.58 5.06
CA GLN A 88 4.69 13.68 6.16
C GLN A 88 6.19 13.42 6.29
N HIS A 89 6.91 13.43 5.17
CA HIS A 89 8.32 13.09 5.10
C HIS A 89 9.08 14.17 4.33
N ASP A 90 10.21 14.60 4.88
CA ASP A 90 11.14 15.50 4.18
C ASP A 90 11.98 14.72 3.15
N GLU A 91 12.16 13.42 3.38
CA GLU A 91 12.91 12.55 2.49
C GLU A 91 12.11 12.22 1.21
N PRO A 92 12.78 12.04 0.06
CA PRO A 92 12.06 11.86 -1.18
C PRO A 92 11.34 10.52 -1.23
N CYS A 93 10.04 10.60 -1.49
CA CYS A 93 9.14 9.48 -1.63
C CYS A 93 8.45 9.55 -3.00
N TYR A 94 8.72 8.58 -3.87
CA TYR A 94 8.17 8.55 -5.22
C TYR A 94 8.13 7.15 -5.81
N TRP A 95 7.33 6.99 -6.85
CA TRP A 95 7.34 5.84 -7.73
C TRP A 95 7.94 6.21 -9.08
N ARG A 96 8.84 5.37 -9.57
CA ARG A 96 9.30 5.42 -10.95
C ARG A 96 8.46 4.49 -11.80
N LEU A 97 7.69 5.04 -12.73
CA LEU A 97 6.74 4.27 -13.53
C LEU A 97 7.42 3.33 -14.53
N THR A 98 7.04 2.06 -14.53
CA THR A 98 7.58 1.03 -15.43
C THR A 98 6.51 0.46 -16.37
N ARG A 99 5.26 0.35 -15.91
CA ARG A 99 4.13 -0.14 -16.71
C ARG A 99 2.86 0.57 -16.30
N VAL A 100 1.99 0.84 -17.27
CA VAL A 100 0.64 1.36 -17.04
C VAL A 100 -0.35 0.54 -17.85
N LEU A 101 -1.44 0.12 -17.22
CA LEU A 101 -2.56 -0.56 -17.85
C LEU A 101 -3.82 0.29 -17.62
N PRO A 102 -4.16 1.18 -18.57
CA PRO A 102 -5.36 2.00 -18.46
C PRO A 102 -6.62 1.14 -18.64
N ASP A 103 -7.69 1.53 -17.97
CA ASP A 103 -9.02 1.00 -18.18
C ASP A 103 -9.63 1.67 -19.42
N HIS A 104 -9.67 0.92 -20.52
CA HIS A 104 -10.19 1.38 -21.81
C HIS A 104 -11.70 1.60 -21.82
N THR A 105 -12.43 1.16 -20.78
CA THR A 105 -13.86 1.45 -20.64
C THR A 105 -14.13 2.87 -20.14
N ALA A 106 -13.12 3.53 -19.55
CA ALA A 106 -13.23 4.90 -19.09
C ALA A 106 -13.10 5.87 -20.27
N GLN A 107 -14.07 6.76 -20.45
CA GLN A 107 -14.07 7.74 -21.54
C GLN A 107 -12.81 8.62 -21.57
N ASN A 108 -12.28 8.98 -20.39
CA ASN A 108 -11.12 9.86 -20.25
C ASN A 108 -9.82 9.11 -19.91
N LEU A 109 -9.84 7.77 -19.92
CA LEU A 109 -8.70 6.92 -19.52
C LEU A 109 -8.13 7.30 -18.14
N ASP A 110 -8.99 7.70 -17.22
CA ASP A 110 -8.68 8.22 -15.89
C ASP A 110 -8.65 7.14 -14.79
N HIS A 111 -8.85 5.87 -15.17
CA HIS A 111 -8.85 4.70 -14.32
C HIS A 111 -7.94 3.59 -14.86
N GLY A 112 -7.53 2.65 -14.00
CA GLY A 112 -6.68 1.52 -14.35
C GLY A 112 -5.60 1.22 -13.31
N LYS A 113 -4.55 0.53 -13.74
CA LYS A 113 -3.45 0.04 -12.90
C LYS A 113 -2.10 0.60 -13.35
N ALA A 114 -1.18 0.72 -12.41
CA ALA A 114 0.19 1.14 -12.68
C ALA A 114 1.18 0.30 -11.87
N TRP A 115 2.38 0.14 -12.42
CA TRP A 115 3.51 -0.52 -11.77
C TRP A 115 4.70 0.43 -11.80
N GLY A 116 5.53 0.32 -10.77
CA GLY A 116 6.74 1.11 -10.68
C GLY A 116 7.70 0.58 -9.64
N VAL A 117 8.89 1.15 -9.62
CA VAL A 117 9.88 0.96 -8.55
C VAL A 117 9.61 2.02 -7.49
N LEU A 118 9.46 1.60 -6.23
CA LEU A 118 9.29 2.52 -5.11
C LEU A 118 10.64 3.00 -4.63
N THR A 119 10.76 4.30 -4.44
CA THR A 119 11.77 4.90 -3.58
C THR A 119 11.04 5.54 -2.40
N PHE A 120 11.24 5.02 -1.19
CA PHE A 120 10.59 5.51 0.02
C PHE A 120 11.65 5.96 1.01
N LYS A 121 11.57 7.23 1.42
CA LYS A 121 12.58 7.89 2.26
C LYS A 121 14.01 7.71 1.74
N GLY A 122 14.19 7.88 0.43
CA GLY A 122 15.47 7.68 -0.25
C GLY A 122 15.92 6.23 -0.42
N LYS A 123 15.23 5.25 0.17
CA LYS A 123 15.53 3.81 -0.02
C LYS A 123 14.79 3.29 -1.24
N THR A 124 15.53 2.87 -2.25
CA THR A 124 14.97 2.36 -3.51
C THR A 124 14.82 0.84 -3.46
N GLU A 125 13.64 0.34 -3.82
CA GLU A 125 13.38 -1.09 -3.97
C GLU A 125 14.08 -1.65 -5.23
N SER A 126 14.44 -2.93 -5.20
CA SER A 126 15.10 -3.59 -6.33
C SER A 126 14.15 -3.94 -7.48
N GLU A 127 12.89 -4.24 -7.16
CA GLU A 127 11.92 -4.76 -8.10
C GLU A 127 10.74 -3.80 -8.28
N ALA A 128 10.18 -3.79 -9.49
CA ALA A 128 8.96 -3.04 -9.76
C ALA A 128 7.74 -3.83 -9.25
N ARG A 129 6.83 -3.16 -8.55
CA ARG A 129 5.59 -3.75 -8.05
C ARG A 129 4.36 -2.91 -8.42
N GLU A 130 3.17 -3.50 -8.25
CA GLU A 130 1.90 -2.81 -8.49
C GLU A 130 1.72 -1.68 -7.49
N ILE A 131 1.43 -0.48 -8.01
CA ILE A 131 1.22 0.73 -7.23
C ILE A 131 -0.15 0.65 -6.56
N GLN A 132 -0.20 0.89 -5.24
CA GLN A 132 -1.46 0.96 -4.50
C GLN A 132 -2.11 2.33 -4.60
N HIS A 133 -3.40 2.40 -4.26
CA HIS A 133 -4.12 3.67 -4.13
C HIS A 133 -4.12 4.56 -5.40
N VAL A 134 -3.97 3.95 -6.58
CA VAL A 134 -4.00 4.62 -7.90
C VAL A 134 -5.25 5.48 -8.10
N MET A 135 -6.38 5.04 -7.54
CA MET A 135 -7.68 5.71 -7.60
C MET A 135 -7.86 6.87 -6.60
N HIS A 136 -6.91 7.10 -5.69
CA HIS A 136 -7.01 8.19 -4.73
C HIS A 136 -6.67 9.53 -5.38
N HIS A 137 -7.30 10.59 -4.91
CA HIS A 137 -6.99 11.98 -5.28
C HIS A 137 -5.88 12.49 -4.36
N ASP A 138 -4.64 12.08 -4.63
CA ASP A 138 -3.48 12.41 -3.81
C ASP A 138 -2.19 12.46 -4.65
N TRP A 139 -2.27 12.21 -5.95
CA TRP A 139 -1.10 12.03 -6.81
C TRP A 139 -0.63 13.35 -7.41
N ARG A 140 0.69 13.48 -7.55
CA ARG A 140 1.35 14.58 -8.25
C ARG A 140 2.47 14.03 -9.12
N VAL A 141 2.66 14.63 -10.30
CA VAL A 141 3.77 14.28 -11.21
C VAL A 141 4.91 15.23 -10.94
N VAL A 142 6.12 14.71 -10.76
CA VAL A 142 7.32 15.53 -10.60
C VAL A 142 7.69 16.12 -11.97
N PRO A 143 7.84 17.45 -12.10
CA PRO A 143 8.32 18.07 -13.34
C PRO A 143 9.74 17.62 -13.70
N LYS A 144 10.03 17.38 -14.99
CA LYS A 144 11.32 16.84 -15.43
C LYS A 144 12.55 17.64 -14.95
N HIS A 145 12.43 18.96 -14.89
CA HIS A 145 13.53 19.82 -14.47
C HIS A 145 13.78 19.80 -12.96
N GLU A 146 12.82 19.30 -12.17
CA GLU A 146 12.94 19.15 -10.71
C GLU A 146 13.27 17.70 -10.32
N GLU A 147 13.23 16.73 -11.25
CA GLU A 147 13.43 15.31 -10.95
C GLU A 147 14.80 15.04 -10.32
N GLU A 148 15.86 15.72 -10.78
CA GLU A 148 17.22 15.56 -10.22
C GLU A 148 17.32 16.13 -8.80
N ALA A 149 16.79 17.33 -8.57
CA ALA A 149 16.77 17.96 -7.26
C ALA A 149 15.88 17.22 -6.26
N PHE A 150 14.77 16.65 -6.72
CA PHE A 150 13.89 15.84 -5.88
C PHE A 150 14.52 14.49 -5.52
N THR A 151 15.34 13.93 -6.41
CA THR A 151 16.01 12.64 -6.18
C THR A 151 17.27 12.79 -5.32
N SER A 152 17.88 13.98 -5.29
CA SER A 152 19.08 14.22 -4.50
C SER A 152 18.78 14.09 -3.00
N PHE A 153 19.27 13.01 -2.40
CA PHE A 153 19.13 12.73 -0.98
C PHE A 153 20.43 12.14 -0.45
N THR A 154 20.94 12.75 0.60
CA THR A 154 22.05 12.21 1.38
C THR A 154 21.47 11.38 2.52
N PRO A 155 21.68 10.05 2.54
CA PRO A 155 21.21 9.23 3.64
C PRO A 155 21.86 9.70 4.94
N GLY A 156 21.04 10.03 5.92
CA GLY A 156 21.52 10.31 7.27
C GLY A 156 22.24 9.09 7.86
N PRO A 157 23.12 9.28 8.85
CA PRO A 157 23.75 8.17 9.54
C PRO A 157 22.64 7.26 10.10
N GLU A 158 22.67 6.00 9.74
CA GLU A 158 21.77 5.02 10.33
C GLU A 158 22.22 4.79 11.78
N ASP A 159 21.49 5.33 12.75
CA ASP A 159 21.77 5.07 14.17
C ASP A 159 21.62 3.56 14.43
N ASP A 160 22.74 2.89 14.61
CA ASP A 160 22.81 1.46 14.83
C ASP A 160 22.52 1.08 16.29
N LEU A 161 21.86 -0.06 16.45
CA LEU A 161 21.72 -0.89 17.65
C LEU A 161 21.43 -0.12 18.95
N ARG A 162 20.14 0.02 19.27
CA ARG A 162 19.71 0.48 20.59
C ARG A 162 19.64 -0.71 21.55
N SER A 163 20.69 -0.89 22.34
CA SER A 163 20.58 -1.72 23.55
C SER A 163 19.71 -0.97 24.56
N VAL A 164 18.56 -1.57 24.93
CA VAL A 164 17.59 -0.95 25.85
C VAL A 164 17.57 -1.77 27.15
N PRO A 165 17.47 -1.14 28.33
CA PRO A 165 17.34 -1.88 29.59
C PRO A 165 16.07 -2.74 29.59
N TYR A 166 16.15 -3.93 30.19
CA TYR A 166 14.96 -4.74 30.45
C TYR A 166 13.99 -4.00 31.38
N PRO A 167 12.67 -4.22 31.24
CA PRO A 167 11.69 -3.65 32.15
C PRO A 167 11.94 -4.14 33.59
N PRO A 168 11.53 -3.37 34.61
CA PRO A 168 11.99 -3.54 35.99
C PRO A 168 11.84 -4.96 36.55
N LEU A 169 10.72 -5.62 36.25
CA LEU A 169 10.44 -6.97 36.73
C LEU A 169 11.38 -8.02 36.10
N LEU A 170 11.52 -7.99 34.77
CA LEU A 170 12.39 -8.93 34.06
C LEU A 170 13.86 -8.71 34.44
N ARG A 171 14.29 -7.46 34.59
CA ARG A 171 15.62 -7.13 35.10
C ARG A 171 15.88 -7.78 36.46
N ALA A 172 14.97 -7.64 37.41
CA ALA A 172 15.10 -8.23 38.75
C ALA A 172 15.15 -9.77 38.72
N MET A 173 14.33 -10.39 37.88
CA MET A 173 14.33 -11.85 37.70
C MET A 173 15.67 -12.37 37.16
N ILE A 174 16.21 -11.72 36.12
CA ILE A 174 17.49 -12.09 35.52
C ILE A 174 18.63 -11.97 36.54
N LEU A 175 18.65 -10.90 37.34
CA LEU A 175 19.66 -10.71 38.38
C LEU A 175 19.54 -11.79 39.49
N ALA A 176 18.33 -12.12 39.91
CA ALA A 176 18.10 -13.16 40.91
C ALA A 176 18.56 -14.55 40.43
N ASP A 177 18.34 -14.89 39.16
CA ASP A 177 18.77 -16.18 38.60
C ASP A 177 20.29 -16.27 38.39
N ARG A 178 20.95 -15.16 38.07
CA ARG A 178 22.43 -15.08 38.03
C ARG A 178 23.05 -15.34 39.40
N GLN A 179 22.46 -14.79 40.46
CA GLN A 179 22.89 -15.04 41.83
C GLN A 179 22.73 -16.51 42.22
N LYS A 180 21.61 -17.14 41.85
CA LYS A 180 21.37 -18.58 42.12
C LYS A 180 22.34 -19.50 41.39
N THR A 181 22.74 -19.14 40.16
CA THR A 181 23.64 -19.95 39.32
C THR A 181 25.12 -19.73 39.64
N GLY A 182 25.45 -18.83 40.58
CA GLY A 182 26.82 -18.53 41.00
C GLY A 182 27.58 -17.60 40.05
N ASN A 183 26.91 -17.00 39.07
CA ASN A 183 27.50 -16.02 38.15
C ASN A 183 27.46 -14.61 38.77
N LEU A 184 28.62 -14.13 39.24
CA LEU A 184 28.79 -12.80 39.85
C LEU A 184 29.03 -11.67 38.83
N SER A 185 28.50 -11.78 37.61
CA SER A 185 28.63 -10.71 36.62
C SER A 185 27.83 -9.48 37.03
N ALA A 186 28.51 -8.33 37.15
CA ALA A 186 27.94 -7.03 37.48
C ALA A 186 27.35 -6.29 36.26
N GLU A 187 27.35 -6.93 35.09
CA GLU A 187 26.85 -6.31 33.85
C GLU A 187 25.33 -6.17 33.87
N GLU A 188 24.83 -4.98 33.52
CA GLU A 188 23.39 -4.79 33.39
C GLU A 188 22.83 -5.67 32.27
N PRO A 189 21.75 -6.42 32.52
CA PRO A 189 21.09 -7.11 31.44
C PRO A 189 20.47 -6.05 30.50
N LEU A 190 20.93 -6.04 29.26
CA LEU A 190 20.41 -5.19 28.20
C LEU A 190 19.70 -6.06 27.16
N LEU A 191 18.55 -5.60 26.70
CA LEU A 191 17.84 -6.19 25.59
C LEU A 191 18.48 -5.64 24.31
N SER A 192 19.13 -6.52 23.55
CA SER A 192 19.57 -6.19 22.20
C SER A 192 18.35 -6.13 21.30
N LEU A 193 17.89 -4.92 21.02
CA LEU A 193 16.91 -4.70 19.97
C LEU A 193 17.67 -4.67 18.65
N GLU A 194 17.82 -5.84 18.04
CA GLU A 194 17.99 -5.88 16.59
C GLU A 194 16.83 -5.08 15.98
N ARG A 195 17.11 -4.22 14.99
CA ARG A 195 16.06 -3.42 14.35
C ARG A 195 14.97 -4.37 13.86
N THR A 196 13.85 -4.43 14.57
CA THR A 196 12.60 -4.76 13.92
C THR A 196 12.40 -3.62 12.93
N HIS A 197 12.57 -3.91 11.63
CA HIS A 197 12.22 -2.99 10.57
C HIS A 197 10.70 -2.81 10.61
N ALA A 198 10.24 -1.98 11.54
CA ALA A 198 8.88 -1.54 11.61
C ALA A 198 8.75 -0.45 10.55
N ASP A 199 8.30 -0.86 9.36
CA ASP A 199 7.97 0.08 8.32
C ASP A 199 6.93 1.09 8.86
N PRO A 200 7.04 2.38 8.50
CA PRO A 200 6.04 3.36 8.87
C PRO A 200 4.63 2.92 8.47
N TRP A 201 3.61 3.35 9.21
CA TRP A 201 2.22 2.97 8.98
C TRP A 201 1.69 3.33 7.58
N ASP A 202 2.35 4.28 6.90
CA ASP A 202 2.02 4.76 5.57
C ASP A 202 2.89 4.16 4.45
N TYR A 203 3.73 3.17 4.78
CA TYR A 203 4.51 2.41 3.81
C TYR A 203 3.59 1.64 2.84
N PRO A 204 3.85 1.68 1.52
CA PRO A 204 3.04 0.94 0.56
C PRO A 204 3.05 -0.58 0.80
N GLU A 205 1.89 -1.17 1.05
CA GLU A 205 1.72 -2.61 1.13
C GLU A 205 1.88 -3.27 -0.25
N LYS A 206 2.10 -4.60 -0.29
CA LYS A 206 2.10 -5.36 -1.56
C LYS A 206 0.67 -5.67 -2.00
N LEU A 207 0.28 -5.20 -3.19
CA LEU A 207 -1.09 -5.31 -3.72
C LEU A 207 -1.49 -6.75 -4.07
N GLU A 208 -0.52 -7.61 -4.43
CA GLU A 208 -0.75 -9.03 -4.75
C GLU A 208 -1.39 -9.81 -3.60
N ALA A 209 -1.20 -9.36 -2.36
CA ALA A 209 -1.81 -9.95 -1.17
C ALA A 209 -3.22 -9.40 -0.85
N LYS A 210 -3.69 -8.34 -1.53
CA LYS A 210 -4.93 -7.63 -1.21
C LYS A 210 -6.09 -8.13 -2.07
N GLY A 211 -7.14 -8.67 -1.43
CA GLY A 211 -8.35 -9.12 -2.12
C GLY A 211 -9.09 -7.97 -2.80
N LYS A 212 -9.59 -8.19 -4.02
CA LYS A 212 -10.45 -7.22 -4.72
C LYS A 212 -11.81 -7.14 -4.04
N ALA A 213 -12.33 -5.93 -3.86
CA ALA A 213 -13.66 -5.72 -3.29
C ALA A 213 -14.73 -6.38 -4.16
N LYS A 214 -15.51 -7.30 -3.56
CA LYS A 214 -16.75 -7.82 -4.13
C LYS A 214 -17.88 -6.83 -3.84
N GLY A 215 -17.84 -5.67 -4.52
CA GLY A 215 -18.98 -4.76 -4.49
C GLY A 215 -20.08 -5.34 -5.38
N THR A 216 -21.26 -5.59 -4.83
CA THR A 216 -22.48 -5.78 -5.63
C THR A 216 -23.01 -4.38 -5.97
N PRO A 217 -23.42 -4.10 -7.22
CA PRO A 217 -24.03 -2.81 -7.54
C PRO A 217 -25.30 -2.63 -6.69
N VAL A 218 -25.49 -1.42 -6.16
CA VAL A 218 -26.70 -1.01 -5.40
C VAL A 218 -27.59 -0.15 -6.27
#